data_AF-A0A0Q6ELN5-F1
#
_entry.id   AF-A0A0Q6ELN5-F1
#
_cell.length_a   1.000
_cell.length_b   1.000
_cell.length_c   1.000
_cell.angle_alpha   90.00
_cell.angle_beta   90.00
_cell.angle_gamma   90.00
#
_symmetry.space_group_name_H-M   'P 1'
#
loop_
_entity.id
_entity.type
_entity.pdbx_description
1 polymer ?
#
loop_
_entity_poly.entity_id
_entity_poly.type
_entity_poly.pdbx_seq_one_letter_code
_entity_poly.pdbx_strand_id
1 'polypeptide(L)'
;MLDRRLNAYRDDLADARLAGRVTAARFVEGEARRVRAPLAPLRRAPRDDAPLETQALMGEAVRVFETDGNGWCFAQLEDDAYVGYLPASALGPLGEAPTHVVRVNQTFLFPGPDIKRPPLATLPLGARLGIVGEASDRNATYALVAGGGAVVVQHLAGTGPSEADAVETALGFLGTPYLWGGKSALGIDCSGLVQVALGRAGIAAPRDADLQERDLGTPVPAGEAPRRGDLVFWPGHVGLMLDETRLLHANAFHMMTAIEPLAEASARMAARGVALRSVRRL
;
A
#
# COMPACT_ATOMS: atom_id res chain seq x y z
N MET A 1 -18.28 6.60 17.80
CA MET A 1 -16.83 6.87 17.94
C MET A 1 -16.21 6.81 16.55
N LEU A 2 -15.29 7.71 16.22
CA LEU A 2 -14.62 7.68 14.91
C LEU A 2 -13.68 6.47 14.80
N ASP A 3 -13.44 6.00 13.58
CA ASP A 3 -12.50 4.89 13.36
C ASP A 3 -11.05 5.39 13.57
N ARG A 4 -10.37 4.85 14.59
CA ARG A 4 -8.99 5.23 14.95
C ARG A 4 -7.97 4.89 13.87
N ARG A 5 -8.28 3.98 12.94
CA ARG A 5 -7.42 3.69 11.79
C ARG A 5 -7.35 4.85 10.80
N LEU A 6 -8.41 5.65 10.71
CA LEU A 6 -8.57 6.71 9.72
C LEU A 6 -8.57 8.12 10.33
N ASN A 7 -8.56 8.21 11.66
CA ASN A 7 -8.63 9.46 12.40
C ASN A 7 -7.54 9.44 13.47
N ALA A 8 -6.59 10.37 13.38
CA ALA A 8 -5.43 10.41 14.25
C ALA A 8 -5.78 10.94 15.65
N TYR A 9 -6.17 10.04 16.55
CA TYR A 9 -6.37 10.38 17.96
C TYR A 9 -6.12 9.19 18.90
N ARG A 10 -5.65 9.55 20.09
CA ARG A 10 -5.49 8.75 21.31
C ARG A 10 -6.15 9.52 22.45
N ASP A 11 -6.14 8.95 23.64
CA ASP A 11 -6.76 9.60 24.80
C ASP A 11 -5.94 10.85 25.24
N ASP A 12 -4.64 10.86 24.99
CA ASP A 12 -3.74 11.96 25.32
C ASP A 12 -3.60 13.02 24.21
N LEU A 13 -3.63 12.62 22.93
CA LEU A 13 -3.36 13.49 21.79
C LEU A 13 -4.36 13.23 20.66
N ALA A 14 -4.87 14.29 20.06
CA ALA A 14 -5.61 14.23 18.80
C ALA A 14 -5.09 15.26 17.79
N ASP A 15 -5.29 14.95 16.51
CA ASP A 15 -5.21 15.94 15.43
C ASP A 15 -6.18 17.10 15.70
N ALA A 16 -5.70 18.33 15.58
CA ALA A 16 -6.49 19.55 15.74
C ALA A 16 -7.76 19.59 14.87
N ARG A 17 -7.75 18.95 13.69
CA ARG A 17 -8.91 18.82 12.79
C ARG A 17 -10.05 17.99 13.39
N LEU A 18 -9.81 17.27 14.48
CA LEU A 18 -10.80 16.46 15.19
C LEU A 18 -11.39 17.16 16.43
N ALA A 19 -11.02 18.42 16.69
CA ALA A 19 -11.56 19.19 17.80
C ALA A 19 -13.10 19.21 17.79
N GLY A 20 -13.71 18.92 18.94
CA GLY A 20 -15.17 18.81 19.09
C GLY A 20 -15.79 17.52 18.56
N ARG A 21 -15.02 16.65 17.88
CA ARG A 21 -15.49 15.34 17.36
C ARG A 21 -14.97 14.15 18.17
N VAL A 22 -13.85 14.34 18.86
CA VAL A 22 -13.23 13.35 19.76
C VAL A 22 -12.83 13.99 21.07
N THR A 23 -12.54 13.17 22.08
CA THR A 23 -11.98 13.60 23.36
C THR A 23 -10.51 13.22 23.43
N ALA A 24 -9.65 14.19 23.72
CA ALA A 24 -8.22 14.00 23.96
C ALA A 24 -7.71 15.11 24.90
N ALA A 25 -6.63 14.86 25.64
CA ALA A 25 -6.06 15.85 26.55
C ALA A 25 -5.48 17.08 25.83
N ARG A 26 -4.96 16.90 24.60
CA ARG A 26 -4.50 18.01 23.75
C ARG A 26 -4.79 17.76 22.27
N PHE A 27 -4.87 18.85 21.53
CA PHE A 27 -5.05 18.87 20.08
C PHE A 27 -3.83 19.53 19.43
N VAL A 28 -3.27 18.91 18.41
CA VAL A 28 -2.03 19.38 17.76
C VAL A 28 -2.18 19.45 16.25
N GLU A 29 -1.54 20.46 15.66
CA GLU A 29 -1.32 20.52 14.21
C GLU A 29 -0.23 19.53 13.83
N GLY A 30 -0.52 18.65 12.88
CA GLY A 30 0.46 17.67 12.41
C GLY A 30 1.43 18.27 11.39
N GLU A 31 2.71 17.92 11.51
CA GLU A 31 3.78 18.34 10.61
C GLU A 31 3.83 17.45 9.36
N ALA A 32 3.87 18.07 8.18
CA ALA A 32 4.01 17.33 6.93
C ALA A 32 5.47 16.87 6.71
N ARG A 33 5.63 15.57 6.48
CA ARG A 33 6.91 14.88 6.23
C ARG A 33 6.78 14.00 5.00
N ARG A 34 7.91 13.46 4.53
CA ARG A 34 7.95 12.48 3.44
C ARG A 34 8.69 11.23 3.86
N VAL A 35 8.19 10.08 3.44
CA VAL A 35 8.91 8.81 3.62
C VAL A 35 10.16 8.82 2.74
N ARG A 36 11.32 8.61 3.35
CA ARG A 36 12.64 8.54 2.70
C ARG A 36 13.21 7.14 2.67
N ALA A 37 12.78 6.25 3.56
CA ALA A 37 13.11 4.83 3.46
C ALA A 37 12.40 4.22 2.23
N PRO A 38 13.02 3.26 1.53
CA PRO A 38 12.37 2.54 0.41
C PRO A 38 10.99 1.97 0.77
N LEU A 39 10.91 1.39 1.96
CA LEU A 39 9.72 0.77 2.54
C LEU A 39 9.84 0.88 4.06
N ALA A 40 8.84 1.45 4.73
CA ALA A 40 8.82 1.63 6.18
C ALA A 40 7.62 0.90 6.80
N PRO A 41 7.75 0.25 7.97
CA PRO A 41 6.62 -0.36 8.65
C PRO A 41 5.78 0.71 9.35
N LEU A 42 4.46 0.67 9.21
CA LEU A 42 3.53 1.41 10.04
C LEU A 42 2.87 0.44 11.02
N ARG A 43 3.16 0.62 12.30
CA ARG A 43 2.82 -0.33 13.37
C ARG A 43 1.70 0.19 14.27
N ARG A 44 1.07 -0.74 14.99
CA ARG A 44 0.02 -0.44 15.98
C ARG A 44 0.51 0.35 17.20
N ALA A 45 1.77 0.16 17.57
CA ALA A 45 2.38 0.73 18.76
C ALA A 45 3.84 1.12 18.49
N PRO A 46 4.43 2.06 19.28
CA PRO A 46 5.79 2.56 19.08
C PRO A 46 6.85 1.58 19.63
N ARG A 47 6.92 0.39 19.04
CA ARG A 47 7.88 -0.67 19.39
C ARG A 47 8.12 -1.59 18.21
N ASP A 48 9.33 -2.13 18.10
CA ASP A 48 9.76 -2.93 16.93
C ASP A 48 8.96 -4.23 16.73
N ASP A 49 8.49 -4.82 17.84
CA ASP A 49 7.73 -6.08 17.87
C ASP A 49 6.20 -5.87 17.84
N ALA A 50 5.74 -4.62 17.70
CA ALA A 50 4.31 -4.35 17.53
C ALA A 50 3.79 -4.91 16.20
N PRO A 51 2.52 -5.37 16.16
CA PRO A 51 1.87 -5.77 14.92
C PRO A 51 2.04 -4.71 13.82
N LEU A 52 2.36 -5.19 12.61
CA LEU A 52 2.35 -4.39 11.40
C LEU A 52 0.88 -4.15 11.00
N GLU A 53 0.52 -2.90 10.74
CA GLU A 53 -0.82 -2.56 10.23
C GLU A 53 -0.77 -2.34 8.72
N THR A 54 0.22 -1.57 8.26
CA THR A 54 0.51 -1.37 6.84
C THR A 54 1.98 -1.02 6.65
N GLN A 55 2.39 -0.72 5.43
CA GLN A 55 3.71 -0.16 5.14
C GLN A 55 3.53 1.24 4.54
N ALA A 56 4.57 2.06 4.59
CA ALA A 56 4.67 3.35 3.90
C ALA A 56 5.77 3.25 2.85
N LEU A 57 5.52 3.74 1.63
CA LEU A 57 6.49 3.67 0.53
C LEU A 57 7.30 4.97 0.43
N MET A 58 8.54 4.86 -0.04
CA MET A 58 9.34 6.03 -0.38
C MET A 58 8.53 7.03 -1.20
N GLY A 59 8.60 8.29 -0.81
CA GLY A 59 7.94 9.38 -1.50
C GLY A 59 6.49 9.62 -1.09
N GLU A 60 5.85 8.74 -0.31
CA GLU A 60 4.54 9.03 0.28
C GLU A 60 4.64 10.20 1.27
N ALA A 61 3.62 11.06 1.27
CA ALA A 61 3.49 12.13 2.24
C ALA A 61 2.85 11.59 3.52
N VAL A 62 3.34 12.05 4.67
CA VAL A 62 2.81 11.67 5.98
C VAL A 62 2.67 12.90 6.86
N ARG A 63 1.71 12.85 7.77
CA ARG A 63 1.51 13.86 8.79
C ARG A 63 1.92 13.30 10.14
N VAL A 64 2.91 13.92 10.77
CA VAL A 64 3.43 13.50 12.09
C VAL A 64 2.83 14.41 13.17
N PHE A 65 2.20 13.82 14.18
CA PHE A 65 1.59 14.56 15.28
C PHE A 65 2.46 14.56 16.54
N GLU A 66 3.31 13.56 16.69
CA GLU A 66 4.24 13.43 17.79
C GLU A 66 5.40 12.53 17.37
N THR A 67 6.60 12.87 17.86
CA THR A 67 7.76 11.97 17.86
C THR A 67 8.16 11.73 19.31
N ASP A 68 8.19 10.47 19.72
CA ASP A 68 8.60 10.10 21.08
C ASP A 68 10.13 10.08 21.25
N GLY A 69 10.58 9.94 22.49
CA GLY A 69 12.02 9.89 22.83
C GLY A 69 12.75 8.65 22.32
N ASN A 70 12.03 7.64 21.81
CA ASN A 70 12.58 6.40 21.29
C ASN A 70 12.65 6.39 19.75
N GLY A 71 12.29 7.50 19.10
CA GLY A 71 12.36 7.64 17.65
C GLY A 71 11.14 7.07 16.91
N TRP A 72 9.98 6.97 17.55
CA TRP A 72 8.72 6.63 16.89
C TRP A 72 7.85 7.86 16.68
N CYS A 73 7.28 7.96 15.49
CA CYS A 73 6.33 9.00 15.10
C CYS A 73 4.91 8.46 15.12
N PHE A 74 4.01 9.05 15.92
CA PHE A 74 2.58 8.88 15.73
C PHE A 74 2.16 9.72 14.52
N ALA A 75 1.70 9.05 13.46
CA ALA A 75 1.54 9.65 12.15
C ALA A 75 0.34 9.10 11.39
N GLN A 76 -0.07 9.86 10.37
CA GLN A 76 -1.11 9.50 9.41
C GLN A 76 -0.53 9.55 7.98
N LEU A 77 -0.76 8.49 7.19
CA LEU A 77 -0.45 8.50 5.76
C LEU A 77 -1.47 9.38 5.03
N GLU A 78 -1.01 10.23 4.11
CA GLU A 78 -1.92 11.15 3.41
C GLU A 78 -2.71 10.47 2.27
N ASP A 79 -2.22 9.36 1.72
CA ASP A 79 -2.84 8.71 0.56
C ASP A 79 -4.11 7.91 0.92
N ASP A 80 -4.14 7.23 2.08
CA ASP A 80 -5.26 6.38 2.53
C ASP A 80 -5.76 6.72 3.93
N ALA A 81 -5.27 7.83 4.51
CA ALA A 81 -5.57 8.31 5.85
C ALA A 81 -5.18 7.34 6.99
N TYR A 82 -4.41 6.28 6.72
CA TYR A 82 -4.12 5.26 7.74
C TYR A 82 -3.21 5.80 8.84
N VAL A 83 -3.57 5.50 10.09
CA VAL A 83 -2.91 6.02 11.30
C VAL A 83 -2.13 4.92 12.00
N GLY A 84 -0.93 5.25 12.48
CA GLY A 84 -0.15 4.39 13.36
C GLY A 84 1.23 4.96 13.68
N TYR A 85 2.21 4.09 13.89
CA TYR A 85 3.55 4.46 14.31
C TYR A 85 4.60 4.11 13.26
N LEU A 86 5.37 5.12 12.84
CA LEU A 86 6.48 5.01 11.89
C LEU A 86 7.81 5.29 12.61
N PRO A 87 8.93 4.65 12.24
CA PRO A 87 10.23 5.07 12.73
C PRO A 87 10.60 6.45 12.17
N ALA A 88 11.00 7.38 13.03
CA ALA A 88 11.40 8.74 12.66
C ALA A 88 12.56 8.74 11.64
N SER A 89 13.45 7.74 11.72
CA SER A 89 14.56 7.54 10.79
C SER A 89 14.12 7.23 9.34
N ALA A 90 12.88 6.79 9.15
CA ALA A 90 12.32 6.59 7.81
C ALA A 90 11.77 7.87 7.19
N LEU A 91 11.69 8.97 7.94
CA LEU A 91 11.05 10.22 7.53
C LEU A 91 12.09 11.32 7.28
N GLY A 92 11.77 12.21 6.35
CA GLY A 92 12.52 13.42 6.08
C GLY A 92 11.60 14.63 5.85
N PRO A 93 12.17 15.81 5.59
CA PRO A 93 11.41 16.99 5.20
C PRO A 93 10.50 16.70 4.00
N LEU A 94 9.33 17.36 3.94
CA LEU A 94 8.38 17.16 2.84
C LEU A 94 9.01 17.39 1.46
N GLY A 95 9.85 18.42 1.33
CA GLY A 95 10.55 18.76 0.09
C GLY A 95 9.62 19.01 -1.10
N GLU A 96 10.18 18.97 -2.31
CA GLU A 96 9.41 19.04 -3.55
C GLU A 96 8.55 17.78 -3.75
N ALA A 97 7.47 17.94 -4.52
CA ALA A 97 6.60 16.82 -4.87
C ALA A 97 7.33 15.86 -5.84
N PRO A 98 7.18 14.53 -5.65
CA PRO A 98 7.67 13.55 -6.62
C PRO A 98 7.05 13.75 -8.00
N THR A 99 7.84 13.52 -9.04
CA THR A 99 7.41 13.63 -10.45
C THR A 99 7.13 12.28 -11.09
N HIS A 100 7.71 11.20 -10.54
CA HIS A 100 7.61 9.86 -11.07
C HIS A 100 7.23 8.83 -10.00
N VAL A 101 6.71 7.70 -10.46
CA VAL A 101 6.35 6.53 -9.65
C VAL A 101 6.97 5.27 -10.26
N VAL A 102 7.44 4.35 -9.42
CA VAL A 102 7.86 3.02 -9.85
C VAL A 102 6.63 2.24 -10.33
N ARG A 103 6.69 1.74 -11.57
CA ARG A 103 5.58 1.04 -12.24
C ARG A 103 5.74 -0.48 -12.39
N VAL A 104 6.89 -1.01 -12.01
CA VAL A 104 7.19 -2.45 -11.94
C VAL A 104 7.18 -2.91 -10.49
N ASN A 105 7.01 -4.21 -10.23
CA ASN A 105 6.92 -4.76 -8.88
C ASN A 105 8.05 -4.29 -7.95
N GLN A 106 9.28 -4.29 -8.47
CA GLN A 106 10.46 -3.77 -7.82
C GLN A 106 11.46 -3.25 -8.84
N THR A 107 12.24 -2.27 -8.43
CA THR A 107 13.39 -1.76 -9.18
C THR A 107 14.56 -1.45 -8.26
N PHE A 108 15.70 -1.12 -8.84
CA PHE A 108 16.93 -0.84 -8.11
C PHE A 108 17.30 0.64 -8.21
N LEU A 109 17.65 1.22 -7.07
CA LEU A 109 18.29 2.53 -7.01
C LEU A 109 19.81 2.32 -7.06
N PHE A 110 20.43 2.67 -8.17
CA PHE A 110 21.88 2.59 -8.33
C PHE A 110 22.54 3.89 -7.84
N PRO A 111 23.82 3.87 -7.42
CA PRO A 111 24.57 5.07 -7.09
C PRO A 111 24.94 5.95 -8.32
N GLY A 112 24.58 5.53 -9.53
CA GLY A 112 24.78 6.24 -10.79
C GLY A 112 24.31 5.38 -11.98
N PRO A 113 24.40 5.87 -13.23
CA PRO A 113 23.87 5.19 -14.42
C PRO A 113 24.74 4.01 -14.86
N ASP A 114 24.80 2.95 -14.06
CA ASP A 114 25.54 1.71 -14.35
C ASP A 114 24.93 0.53 -13.58
N ILE A 115 24.31 -0.40 -14.31
CA ILE A 115 23.70 -1.63 -13.78
C ILE A 115 24.70 -2.55 -13.06
N LYS A 116 26.01 -2.39 -13.28
CA LYS A 116 27.04 -3.22 -12.65
C LYS A 116 27.43 -2.71 -11.27
N ARG A 117 27.01 -1.51 -10.88
CA ARG A 117 27.26 -0.98 -9.54
C ARG A 117 26.29 -1.62 -8.54
N PRO A 118 26.73 -1.88 -7.29
CA PRO A 118 25.84 -2.42 -6.27
C PRO A 118 24.70 -1.43 -6.01
N PRO A 119 23.42 -1.86 -6.08
CA PRO A 119 22.29 -1.00 -5.74
C PRO A 119 22.40 -0.46 -4.31
N LEU A 120 22.01 0.81 -4.13
CA LEU A 120 21.85 1.45 -2.84
C LEU A 120 20.59 0.95 -2.12
N ALA A 121 19.54 0.64 -2.88
CA ALA A 121 18.26 0.18 -2.36
C ALA A 121 17.44 -0.54 -3.44
N THR A 122 16.45 -1.31 -2.99
CA THR A 122 15.36 -1.81 -3.82
C THR A 122 14.11 -0.97 -3.56
N LEU A 123 13.48 -0.47 -4.61
CA LEU A 123 12.28 0.37 -4.53
C LEU A 123 11.06 -0.44 -5.00
N PRO A 124 9.99 -0.53 -4.19
CA PRO A 124 8.79 -1.27 -4.56
C PRO A 124 7.91 -0.50 -5.57
N LEU A 125 7.01 -1.23 -6.24
CA LEU A 125 5.89 -0.66 -6.99
C LEU A 125 5.18 0.42 -6.17
N GLY A 126 4.93 1.57 -6.77
CA GLY A 126 4.27 2.70 -6.09
C GLY A 126 5.22 3.65 -5.36
N ALA A 127 6.49 3.31 -5.17
CA ALA A 127 7.48 4.26 -4.65
C ALA A 127 7.58 5.49 -5.57
N ARG A 128 7.63 6.69 -4.98
CA ARG A 128 7.59 7.97 -5.70
C ARG A 128 8.92 8.70 -5.60
N LEU A 129 9.41 9.20 -6.73
CA LEU A 129 10.73 9.81 -6.88
C LEU A 129 10.61 11.19 -7.54
N GLY A 130 11.40 12.15 -7.06
CA GLY A 130 11.68 13.37 -7.82
C GLY A 130 12.79 13.07 -8.81
N ILE A 131 12.54 13.25 -10.11
CA ILE A 131 13.53 13.05 -11.17
C ILE A 131 14.03 14.41 -11.65
N VAL A 132 15.35 14.58 -11.69
CA VAL A 132 16.03 15.85 -12.01
C VAL A 132 16.79 15.84 -13.34
N GLY A 133 16.83 14.70 -14.01
CA GLY A 133 17.48 14.55 -15.30
C GLY A 133 17.58 13.09 -15.71
N GLU A 134 18.27 12.85 -16.83
CA GLU A 134 18.53 11.52 -17.35
C GLU A 134 20.01 11.37 -17.69
N ALA A 135 20.50 10.13 -17.62
CA ALA A 135 21.81 9.75 -18.12
C ALA A 135 21.73 8.36 -18.74
N SER A 136 22.56 8.08 -19.73
CA SER A 136 22.59 6.79 -20.41
C SER A 136 23.99 6.19 -20.39
N ASP A 137 24.06 4.87 -20.28
CA ASP A 137 25.24 4.10 -20.65
C ASP A 137 24.94 3.29 -21.92
N ARG A 138 25.79 2.32 -22.25
CA ARG A 138 25.58 1.43 -23.40
C ARG A 138 24.44 0.42 -23.22
N ASN A 139 23.90 0.26 -22.01
CA ASN A 139 22.92 -0.77 -21.66
C ASN A 139 21.52 -0.19 -21.44
N ALA A 140 21.41 0.99 -20.82
CA ALA A 140 20.13 1.58 -20.40
C ALA A 140 20.18 3.11 -20.28
N THR A 141 18.99 3.70 -20.27
CA THR A 141 18.77 5.08 -19.82
C THR A 141 18.28 5.06 -18.38
N TYR A 142 18.77 5.98 -17.58
CA TYR A 142 18.45 6.10 -16.17
C TYR A 142 17.92 7.50 -15.87
N ALA A 143 16.86 7.55 -15.08
CA ALA A 143 16.38 8.74 -14.42
C ALA A 143 17.25 9.04 -13.20
N LEU A 144 17.79 10.25 -13.13
CA LEU A 144 18.57 10.74 -11.99
C LEU A 144 17.63 11.21 -10.90
N VAL A 145 17.78 10.68 -9.69
CA VAL A 145 16.88 10.93 -8.56
C VAL A 145 17.35 12.13 -7.76
N ALA A 146 16.42 13.00 -7.38
CA ALA A 146 16.63 14.11 -6.46
C ALA A 146 17.14 13.57 -5.10
N GLY A 147 18.33 14.02 -4.68
CA GLY A 147 19.01 13.49 -3.50
C GLY A 147 19.99 12.35 -3.79
N GLY A 148 20.18 12.00 -5.07
CA GLY A 148 21.24 11.11 -5.53
C GLY A 148 20.75 9.74 -5.98
N GLY A 149 21.56 9.12 -6.85
CA GLY A 149 21.29 7.82 -7.43
C GLY A 149 20.52 7.89 -8.76
N ALA A 150 20.30 6.71 -9.34
CA ALA A 150 19.74 6.55 -10.67
C ALA A 150 18.86 5.29 -10.73
N VAL A 151 17.71 5.38 -11.42
CA VAL A 151 16.78 4.27 -11.65
C VAL A 151 16.55 4.13 -13.14
N VAL A 152 16.47 2.89 -13.65
CA VAL A 152 16.20 2.61 -15.06
C VAL A 152 14.85 3.20 -15.50
N VAL A 153 14.82 4.00 -16.56
CA VAL A 153 13.62 4.78 -16.96
C VAL A 153 12.41 3.92 -17.30
N GLN A 154 12.61 2.73 -17.87
CA GLN A 154 11.53 1.81 -18.22
C GLN A 154 10.72 1.33 -16.99
N HIS A 155 11.31 1.45 -15.80
CA HIS A 155 10.68 1.07 -14.53
C HIS A 155 9.86 2.20 -13.89
N LEU A 156 9.79 3.37 -14.53
CA LEU A 156 9.09 4.55 -14.04
C LEU A 156 7.89 4.94 -14.93
N ALA A 157 6.93 5.61 -14.32
CA ALA A 157 5.87 6.37 -14.98
C ALA A 157 5.76 7.75 -14.32
N GLY A 158 5.12 8.72 -14.98
CA GLY A 158 4.76 9.98 -14.32
C GLY A 158 3.73 9.79 -13.20
N THR A 159 3.63 10.74 -12.29
CA THR A 159 2.64 10.72 -11.18
C THR A 159 1.21 11.09 -11.60
N GLY A 160 0.97 11.35 -12.88
CA GLY A 160 -0.35 11.64 -13.43
C GLY A 160 -1.32 10.44 -13.43
N PRO A 161 -2.52 10.62 -14.00
CA PRO A 161 -3.50 9.54 -14.15
C PRO A 161 -2.89 8.33 -14.86
N SER A 162 -3.22 7.15 -14.35
CA SER A 162 -2.72 5.87 -14.86
C SER A 162 -3.87 5.05 -15.41
N GLU A 163 -3.75 4.59 -16.66
CA GLU A 163 -4.68 3.65 -17.31
C GLU A 163 -4.23 2.20 -17.10
N ALA A 164 -3.54 1.91 -16.00
CA ALA A 164 -3.09 0.55 -15.74
C ALA A 164 -4.28 -0.33 -15.40
N ASP A 165 -4.22 -1.58 -15.85
CA ASP A 165 -5.23 -2.55 -15.50
C ASP A 165 -4.94 -3.11 -14.09
N ALA A 166 -5.94 -3.01 -13.20
CA ALA A 166 -5.80 -3.47 -11.82
C ALA A 166 -5.57 -4.98 -11.73
N VAL A 167 -6.24 -5.77 -12.57
CA VAL A 167 -6.12 -7.23 -12.58
C VAL A 167 -4.72 -7.64 -13.05
N GLU A 168 -4.19 -7.01 -14.11
CA GLU A 168 -2.81 -7.23 -14.56
C GLU A 168 -1.79 -6.81 -13.51
N THR A 169 -2.03 -5.69 -12.82
CA THR A 169 -1.16 -5.26 -11.72
C THR A 169 -1.16 -6.29 -10.60
N ALA A 170 -2.33 -6.80 -10.20
CA ALA A 170 -2.45 -7.83 -9.18
C ALA A 170 -1.77 -9.15 -9.62
N LEU A 171 -1.94 -9.56 -10.88
CA LEU A 171 -1.28 -10.75 -11.44
C LEU A 171 0.24 -10.67 -11.36
N GLY A 172 0.82 -9.47 -11.46
CA GLY A 172 2.24 -9.25 -11.22
C GLY A 172 2.72 -9.78 -9.86
N PHE A 173 1.86 -9.85 -8.85
CA PHE A 173 2.21 -10.36 -7.52
C PHE A 173 2.06 -11.88 -7.36
N LEU A 174 1.69 -12.63 -8.40
CA LEU A 174 1.54 -14.09 -8.32
C LEU A 174 2.81 -14.74 -7.72
N GLY A 175 2.62 -15.57 -6.70
CA GLY A 175 3.71 -16.23 -5.96
C GLY A 175 4.39 -15.38 -4.89
N THR A 176 4.02 -14.09 -4.73
CA THR A 176 4.55 -13.25 -3.64
C THR A 176 4.13 -13.83 -2.28
N PRO A 177 5.04 -13.99 -1.31
CA PRO A 177 4.70 -14.52 0.02
C PRO A 177 3.64 -13.67 0.73
N TYR A 178 2.77 -14.34 1.49
CA TYR A 178 1.79 -13.66 2.33
C TYR A 178 2.49 -12.99 3.52
N LEU A 179 2.30 -11.68 3.67
CA LEU A 179 2.79 -10.92 4.82
C LEU A 179 1.66 -10.04 5.34
N TRP A 180 1.20 -10.31 6.56
CA TRP A 180 0.24 -9.44 7.25
C TRP A 180 0.76 -8.01 7.32
N GLY A 181 -0.04 -7.03 6.90
CA GLY A 181 0.35 -5.63 6.81
C GLY A 181 1.17 -5.28 5.56
N GLY A 182 1.55 -6.26 4.73
CA GLY A 182 2.39 -6.07 3.56
C GLY A 182 1.68 -5.43 2.35
N LYS A 183 2.41 -4.59 1.62
CA LYS A 183 1.95 -3.93 0.38
C LYS A 183 3.01 -3.92 -0.74
N SER A 184 3.92 -4.90 -0.76
CA SER A 184 5.02 -4.94 -1.73
C SER A 184 5.37 -6.35 -2.18
N ALA A 185 6.24 -6.48 -3.19
CA ALA A 185 6.69 -7.79 -3.66
C ALA A 185 7.61 -8.53 -2.67
N LEU A 186 8.03 -7.89 -1.56
CA LEU A 186 8.70 -8.59 -0.45
C LEU A 186 7.71 -9.37 0.43
N GLY A 187 6.42 -9.06 0.32
CA GLY A 187 5.36 -9.64 1.11
C GLY A 187 4.11 -8.77 1.02
N ILE A 188 2.97 -9.41 0.79
CA ILE A 188 1.70 -8.74 0.57
C ILE A 188 0.55 -9.49 1.25
N ASP A 189 -0.41 -8.77 1.83
CA ASP A 189 -1.65 -9.38 2.32
C ASP A 189 -2.81 -9.18 1.35
N CYS A 190 -3.97 -9.72 1.70
CA CYS A 190 -5.14 -9.76 0.84
C CYS A 190 -5.61 -8.36 0.42
N SER A 191 -5.79 -7.44 1.37
CA SER A 191 -6.26 -6.10 1.08
C SER A 191 -5.16 -5.18 0.57
N GLY A 192 -3.89 -5.43 0.90
CA GLY A 192 -2.73 -4.76 0.32
C GLY A 192 -2.58 -5.07 -1.17
N LEU A 193 -2.85 -6.31 -1.60
CA LEU A 193 -2.89 -6.69 -3.02
C LEU A 193 -3.93 -5.87 -3.79
N VAL A 194 -5.15 -5.81 -3.27
CA VAL A 194 -6.24 -5.02 -3.88
C VAL A 194 -5.89 -3.53 -3.87
N GLN A 195 -5.40 -3.00 -2.75
CA GLN A 195 -5.06 -1.58 -2.62
C GLN A 195 -4.01 -1.15 -3.64
N VAL A 196 -2.93 -1.92 -3.78
CA VAL A 196 -1.84 -1.63 -4.73
C VAL A 196 -2.33 -1.74 -6.17
N ALA A 197 -3.11 -2.77 -6.49
CA ALA A 197 -3.68 -2.98 -7.81
C ALA A 197 -4.59 -1.82 -8.25
N LEU A 198 -5.52 -1.42 -7.38
CA LEU A 198 -6.45 -0.33 -7.65
C LEU A 198 -5.74 1.02 -7.71
N GLY A 199 -4.80 1.27 -6.81
CA GLY A 199 -4.01 2.51 -6.82
C GLY A 199 -3.24 2.69 -8.13
N ARG A 200 -2.72 1.61 -8.73
CA ARG A 200 -2.09 1.66 -10.06
C ARG A 200 -3.08 1.92 -11.19
N ALA A 201 -4.33 1.52 -11.04
CA ALA A 201 -5.42 1.85 -11.96
C ALA A 201 -6.04 3.25 -11.71
N GLY A 202 -5.47 4.03 -10.79
CA GLY A 202 -5.99 5.36 -10.44
C GLY A 202 -7.22 5.34 -9.53
N ILE A 203 -7.57 4.18 -8.96
CA ILE A 203 -8.71 4.01 -8.06
C ILE A 203 -8.19 4.00 -6.62
N ALA A 204 -8.58 5.01 -5.84
CA ALA A 204 -8.24 5.05 -4.42
C ALA A 204 -8.96 3.94 -3.66
N ALA A 205 -8.22 3.21 -2.82
CA ALA A 205 -8.76 2.09 -2.05
C ALA A 205 -8.32 2.18 -0.58
N PRO A 206 -9.25 1.97 0.37
CA PRO A 206 -8.89 1.81 1.78
C PRO A 206 -7.91 0.64 1.99
N ARG A 207 -7.17 0.67 3.09
CA ARG A 207 -6.16 -0.36 3.39
C ARG A 207 -6.72 -1.71 3.80
N ASP A 208 -7.80 -1.72 4.57
CA ASP A 208 -8.32 -2.93 5.22
C ASP A 208 -9.53 -3.49 4.47
N ALA A 209 -9.65 -4.82 4.44
CA ALA A 209 -10.70 -5.52 3.69
C ALA A 209 -12.13 -5.10 4.09
N ASP A 210 -12.38 -4.81 5.38
CA ASP A 210 -13.69 -4.36 5.85
C ASP A 210 -14.04 -2.95 5.35
N LEU A 211 -13.06 -2.06 5.29
CA LEU A 211 -13.20 -0.72 4.73
C LEU A 211 -13.36 -0.76 3.21
N GLN A 212 -12.59 -1.61 2.53
CA GLN A 212 -12.73 -1.87 1.10
C GLN A 212 -14.12 -2.42 0.77
N GLU A 213 -14.62 -3.39 1.53
CA GLU A 213 -15.98 -3.91 1.35
C GLU A 213 -17.01 -2.81 1.51
N ARG A 214 -16.85 -1.92 2.50
CA ARG A 214 -17.78 -0.83 2.76
C ARG A 214 -17.81 0.19 1.62
N ASP A 215 -16.63 0.61 1.15
CA ASP A 215 -16.47 1.83 0.35
C ASP A 215 -16.29 1.59 -1.16
N LEU A 216 -15.88 0.38 -1.56
CA LEU A 216 -15.58 0.09 -2.96
C LEU A 216 -16.74 -0.56 -3.70
N GLY A 217 -16.97 -0.05 -4.92
CA GLY A 217 -17.88 -0.62 -5.90
C GLY A 217 -19.32 -0.74 -5.41
N THR A 218 -20.09 -1.52 -6.17
CA THR A 218 -21.50 -1.82 -5.88
C THR A 218 -21.69 -3.33 -5.69
N PRO A 219 -22.60 -3.76 -4.80
CA PRO A 219 -22.88 -5.19 -4.63
C PRO A 219 -23.34 -5.84 -5.94
N VAL A 220 -22.71 -6.96 -6.29
CA VAL A 220 -23.17 -7.83 -7.38
C VAL A 220 -24.37 -8.65 -6.88
N PRO A 221 -25.52 -8.66 -7.59
CA PRO A 221 -26.71 -9.41 -7.17
C PRO A 221 -26.46 -10.91 -7.00
N ALA A 222 -27.15 -11.53 -6.03
CA ALA A 222 -27.11 -12.96 -5.85
C ALA A 222 -27.58 -13.69 -7.12
N GLY A 223 -26.80 -14.68 -7.57
CA GLY A 223 -27.06 -15.44 -8.79
C GLY A 223 -26.43 -14.85 -10.06
N GLU A 224 -25.90 -13.63 -10.02
CA GLU A 224 -25.06 -13.11 -11.10
C GLU A 224 -23.63 -13.66 -10.96
N ALA A 225 -23.06 -14.14 -12.07
CA ALA A 225 -21.68 -14.60 -12.08
C ALA A 225 -20.71 -13.42 -11.86
N PRO A 226 -19.68 -13.57 -11.01
CA PRO A 226 -18.61 -12.59 -10.91
C PRO A 226 -17.91 -12.38 -12.26
N ARG A 227 -17.26 -11.25 -12.43
CA ARG A 227 -16.50 -10.90 -13.64
C ARG A 227 -15.09 -10.47 -13.28
N ARG A 228 -14.21 -10.44 -14.27
CA ARG A 228 -12.85 -9.90 -14.14
C ARG A 228 -12.89 -8.51 -13.49
N GLY A 229 -12.13 -8.34 -12.41
CA GLY A 229 -12.04 -7.10 -11.64
C GLY A 229 -13.03 -7.00 -10.47
N ASP A 230 -14.04 -7.87 -10.38
CA ASP A 230 -14.90 -7.91 -9.21
C ASP A 230 -14.10 -8.31 -7.96
N LEU A 231 -14.39 -7.67 -6.84
CA LEU A 231 -13.78 -7.95 -5.53
C LEU A 231 -14.67 -8.90 -4.74
N VAL A 232 -14.08 -9.93 -4.12
CA VAL A 232 -14.79 -10.96 -3.37
C VAL A 232 -14.39 -10.90 -1.91
N PHE A 233 -15.37 -10.73 -1.02
CA PHE A 233 -15.15 -10.50 0.40
C PHE A 233 -15.66 -11.62 1.28
N TRP A 234 -14.84 -11.97 2.27
CA TRP A 234 -15.22 -12.73 3.46
C TRP A 234 -14.87 -11.90 4.70
N PRO A 235 -15.38 -12.26 5.90
CA PRO A 235 -14.93 -11.65 7.14
C PRO A 235 -13.39 -11.64 7.26
N GLY A 236 -12.79 -10.45 7.16
CA GLY A 236 -11.35 -10.24 7.26
C GLY A 236 -10.51 -10.66 6.03
N HIS A 237 -11.14 -10.92 4.88
CA HIS A 237 -10.41 -11.34 3.67
C HIS A 237 -11.02 -10.77 2.39
N VAL A 238 -10.17 -10.50 1.41
CA VAL A 238 -10.58 -10.05 0.07
C VAL A 238 -9.77 -10.76 -1.01
N GLY A 239 -10.37 -10.98 -2.17
CA GLY A 239 -9.68 -11.36 -3.39
C GLY A 239 -10.25 -10.64 -4.61
N LEU A 240 -9.58 -10.80 -5.74
CA LEU A 240 -9.90 -10.14 -7.00
C LEU A 240 -10.16 -11.21 -8.07
N MET A 241 -11.28 -11.11 -8.77
CA MET A 241 -11.64 -12.06 -9.81
C MET A 241 -10.84 -11.81 -11.08
N LEU A 242 -10.29 -12.89 -11.65
CA LEU A 242 -9.61 -12.87 -12.95
C LEU A 242 -10.60 -13.07 -14.11
N ASP A 243 -11.67 -13.82 -13.85
CA ASP A 243 -12.78 -14.13 -14.74
C ASP A 243 -13.97 -14.65 -13.93
N GLU A 244 -14.91 -15.34 -14.56
CA GLU A 244 -16.13 -15.87 -13.93
C GLU A 244 -15.87 -16.92 -12.84
N THR A 245 -14.70 -17.57 -12.84
CA THR A 245 -14.43 -18.73 -11.98
C THR A 245 -13.16 -18.63 -11.16
N ARG A 246 -12.15 -17.89 -11.63
CA ARG A 246 -10.81 -17.85 -11.02
C ARG A 246 -10.64 -16.62 -10.13
N LEU A 247 -10.26 -16.86 -8.88
CA LEU A 247 -9.94 -15.88 -7.87
C LEU A 247 -8.42 -15.74 -7.75
N LEU A 248 -7.92 -14.50 -7.74
CA LEU A 248 -6.55 -14.16 -7.34
C LEU A 248 -6.58 -13.52 -5.95
N HIS A 249 -5.78 -14.03 -5.03
CA HIS A 249 -5.67 -13.44 -3.69
C HIS A 249 -4.36 -13.81 -2.95
N ALA A 250 -3.86 -12.90 -2.12
CA ALA A 250 -2.84 -13.22 -1.13
C ALA A 250 -3.50 -13.83 0.10
N ASN A 251 -3.19 -15.09 0.43
CA ASN A 251 -3.96 -15.85 1.42
C ASN A 251 -3.08 -16.71 2.34
N ALA A 252 -3.59 -16.97 3.55
CA ALA A 252 -2.91 -17.77 4.57
C ALA A 252 -3.09 -19.30 4.41
N PHE A 253 -3.78 -19.76 3.36
CA PHE A 253 -3.85 -21.19 3.04
C PHE A 253 -2.64 -21.61 2.20
N HIS A 254 -2.36 -20.86 1.13
CA HIS A 254 -1.18 -21.02 0.29
C HIS A 254 0.07 -20.31 0.86
N MET A 255 -0.10 -19.42 1.84
CA MET A 255 0.94 -18.53 2.37
C MET A 255 1.62 -17.67 1.29
N MET A 256 0.89 -17.36 0.21
CA MET A 256 1.33 -16.54 -0.92
C MET A 256 0.12 -15.99 -1.69
N THR A 257 0.39 -15.11 -2.66
CA THR A 257 -0.54 -14.76 -3.72
C THR A 257 -0.72 -15.94 -4.66
N ALA A 258 -1.95 -16.46 -4.76
CA ALA A 258 -2.28 -17.64 -5.55
C ALA A 258 -3.55 -17.41 -6.36
N ILE A 259 -3.70 -18.21 -7.42
CA ILE A 259 -4.91 -18.32 -8.22
C ILE A 259 -5.57 -19.65 -7.90
N GLU A 260 -6.86 -19.64 -7.60
CA GLU A 260 -7.65 -20.85 -7.39
C GLU A 260 -9.11 -20.64 -7.82
N PRO A 261 -9.90 -21.71 -8.05
CA PRO A 261 -11.32 -21.58 -8.30
C PRO A 261 -12.05 -20.95 -7.10
N LEU A 262 -12.89 -19.94 -7.36
CA LEU A 262 -13.69 -19.27 -6.32
C LEU A 262 -14.56 -20.27 -5.54
N ALA A 263 -15.10 -21.27 -6.23
CA ALA A 263 -15.93 -22.31 -5.61
C ALA A 263 -15.15 -23.13 -4.57
N GLU A 264 -13.90 -23.49 -4.87
CA GLU A 264 -13.04 -24.26 -3.96
C GLU A 264 -12.61 -23.42 -2.75
N ALA A 265 -12.20 -22.16 -2.98
CA ALA A 265 -11.89 -21.22 -1.91
C ALA A 265 -13.10 -21.01 -0.98
N SER A 266 -14.28 -20.82 -1.56
CA SER A 266 -15.53 -20.63 -0.82
C SER A 266 -15.90 -21.85 0.01
N ALA A 267 -15.81 -23.05 -0.57
CA ALA A 267 -16.08 -24.30 0.14
C ALA A 267 -15.10 -24.51 1.31
N ARG A 268 -13.81 -24.23 1.09
CA ARG A 268 -12.78 -24.33 2.14
C ARG A 268 -13.03 -23.34 3.29
N MET A 269 -13.42 -22.10 2.99
CA MET A 269 -13.72 -21.10 4.01
C MET A 269 -15.01 -21.45 4.76
N ALA A 270 -16.05 -21.94 4.05
CA ALA A 270 -17.30 -22.39 4.66
C ALA A 270 -17.09 -23.57 5.62
N ALA A 271 -16.21 -24.52 5.28
CA ALA A 271 -15.84 -25.64 6.16
C ALA A 271 -15.18 -25.18 7.48
N ARG A 272 -14.66 -23.95 7.52
CA ARG A 272 -14.10 -23.30 8.71
C ARG A 272 -15.09 -22.34 9.40
N GLY A 273 -16.36 -22.34 8.98
CA GLY A 273 -17.39 -21.46 9.51
C GLY A 273 -17.36 -20.03 8.97
N VAL A 274 -16.64 -19.76 7.88
CA VAL A 274 -16.51 -18.42 7.28
C VAL A 274 -17.24 -18.39 5.94
N ALA A 275 -18.44 -17.80 5.93
CA ALA A 275 -19.25 -17.66 4.72
C ALA A 275 -18.78 -16.50 3.84
N LEU A 276 -18.97 -16.65 2.52
CA LEU A 276 -18.82 -15.54 1.57
C LEU A 276 -19.79 -14.41 1.94
N ARG A 277 -19.29 -13.18 2.02
CA ARG A 277 -20.06 -12.04 2.51
C ARG A 277 -20.62 -11.20 1.38
N SER A 278 -19.78 -10.80 0.42
CA SER A 278 -20.23 -10.02 -0.72
C SER A 278 -19.27 -10.14 -1.90
N VAL A 279 -19.79 -9.81 -3.09
CA VAL A 279 -19.00 -9.54 -4.29
C VAL A 279 -19.30 -8.09 -4.69
N ARG A 280 -18.26 -7.29 -4.96
CA ARG A 280 -18.37 -5.87 -5.31
C ARG A 280 -17.81 -5.65 -6.71
N ARG A 281 -18.56 -4.91 -7.55
CA ARG A 281 -18.13 -4.47 -8.88
C ARG A 281 -17.77 -3.00 -8.87
N LEU A 282 -16.55 -2.68 -9.31
CA LEU A 282 -16.00 -1.32 -9.38
C LEU A 282 -16.66 -0.48 -10.48
#